data_AF-C4XE16-F1
#
_entry.id   AF-C4XE16-F1
#
_cell.length_a   1.000
_cell.length_b   1.000
_cell.length_c   1.000
_cell.angle_alpha   90.00
_cell.angle_beta   90.00
_cell.angle_gamma   90.00
#
_symmetry.space_group_name_H-M   'P 1'
#
loop_
_entity.id
_entity.type
_entity.pdbx_description
1 polymer ?
#
loop_
_entity_poly.entity_id
_entity_poly.type
_entity_poly.pdbx_seq_one_letter_code
_entity_poly.pdbx_strand_id
1 'polypeptide(L)'
;MGVTTKPKSYLDFVNENLQSFKEIVSNSFDSVIKNKKNILSKLKILLIVSIVLLVLGGIGLILSFFFFIKTNSKNTAIFAGLIISAIVTGIGSIVLSVFLGKRKKLFKELKHVLDKEKLFDKAFEKLSYKAIDPNDPEQAQLLEKFKQGYDKNRDCLDWVDHIPGAYWIPSDANVDSTGKIYFVMDKNENPWVIQTVRYHWVREERDLKGNITIRHIYDYATLFEGIFYSLPKSKNFTLAIGNRCGLTNNLKQNIKYENQEFDKLFKAYCSDSLKGHNIYQPYPMEITLEHCKQNKSYVKSFGMLLDDQNIKCWVRPRGSILEIDMPSNTINKDKIVKTVCKDILEDTYSVYWLFSLLTIPGYFN
;
A
#
# COMPACT_ATOMS: atom_id res chain seq x y z
N MET A 1 17.52 -28.86 7.57
CA MET A 1 17.30 -27.88 8.64
C MET A 1 17.48 -26.50 8.06
N GLY A 2 16.39 -25.81 7.75
CA GLY A 2 16.46 -24.41 7.31
C GLY A 2 16.85 -23.55 8.50
N VAL A 3 18.08 -23.06 8.52
CA VAL A 3 18.51 -22.07 9.50
C VAL A 3 17.61 -20.86 9.28
N THR A 4 16.77 -20.54 10.26
CA THR A 4 16.05 -19.27 10.34
C THR A 4 17.10 -18.18 10.57
N THR A 5 17.78 -17.79 9.50
CA THR A 5 18.61 -16.59 9.49
C THR A 5 17.71 -15.43 9.91
N LYS A 6 18.06 -14.75 11.00
CA LYS A 6 17.35 -13.54 11.42
C LYS A 6 17.24 -12.62 10.20
N PRO A 7 16.03 -12.21 9.80
CA PRO A 7 15.88 -11.41 8.61
C PRO A 7 16.62 -10.09 8.79
N LYS A 8 17.09 -9.56 7.67
CA LYS A 8 17.78 -8.28 7.62
C LYS A 8 16.91 -7.21 8.27
N SER A 9 17.48 -6.34 9.10
CA SER A 9 16.69 -5.26 9.69
C SER A 9 16.33 -4.21 8.63
N TYR A 10 15.23 -3.49 8.85
CA TYR A 10 14.82 -2.39 7.97
C TYR A 10 15.92 -1.33 7.85
N LEU A 11 16.56 -0.98 8.97
CA LEU A 11 17.61 0.03 9.00
C LEU A 11 18.83 -0.41 8.18
N ASP A 12 19.25 -1.67 8.28
CA ASP A 12 20.37 -2.20 7.50
C ASP A 12 20.03 -2.18 6.00
N PHE A 13 18.82 -2.64 5.65
CA PHE A 13 18.34 -2.62 4.28
C PHE A 13 18.31 -1.20 3.68
N VAL A 14 17.79 -0.22 4.42
CA VAL A 14 17.72 1.17 3.96
C VAL A 14 19.12 1.78 3.84
N ASN A 15 19.97 1.62 4.85
CA ASN A 15 21.29 2.24 4.87
C ASN A 15 22.16 1.77 3.70
N GLU A 16 22.09 0.49 3.35
CA GLU A 16 22.86 -0.07 2.25
C GLU A 16 22.35 0.34 0.86
N ASN A 17 21.03 0.58 0.71
CA ASN A 17 20.41 0.71 -0.61
C ASN A 17 19.96 2.14 -0.96
N LEU A 18 19.72 3.00 0.05
CA LEU A 18 19.12 4.32 -0.14
C LEU A 18 19.88 5.19 -1.15
N GLN A 19 21.22 5.16 -1.14
CA GLN A 19 22.01 6.00 -2.03
C GLN A 19 21.88 5.57 -3.50
N SER A 20 21.92 4.27 -3.77
CA SER A 20 21.71 3.73 -5.12
C SER A 20 20.31 4.07 -5.66
N PHE A 21 19.27 3.91 -4.84
CA PHE A 21 17.91 4.27 -5.23
C PHE A 21 17.74 5.78 -5.44
N LYS A 22 18.36 6.62 -4.60
CA LYS A 22 18.35 8.07 -4.80
C LYS A 22 18.95 8.47 -6.14
N GLU A 23 20.05 7.83 -6.55
CA GLU A 23 20.69 8.09 -7.83
C GLU A 23 19.77 7.74 -9.00
N ILE A 24 19.18 6.53 -9.01
CA ILE A 24 18.26 6.10 -10.07
C ILE A 24 17.04 7.03 -10.17
N VAL A 25 16.41 7.34 -9.04
CA VAL A 25 15.22 8.21 -9.00
C VAL A 25 15.59 9.64 -9.39
N SER A 26 16.74 10.15 -8.95
CA SER A 26 17.24 11.47 -9.35
C SER A 26 17.49 11.57 -10.85
N ASN A 27 18.15 10.57 -11.44
CA ASN A 27 18.45 10.51 -12.86
C ASN A 27 17.15 10.43 -13.70
N SER A 28 16.19 9.63 -13.25
CA SER A 28 14.84 9.55 -13.86
C SER A 28 14.09 10.87 -13.78
N PHE A 29 14.23 11.60 -12.68
CA PHE A 29 13.64 12.91 -12.51
C PHE A 29 14.28 13.95 -13.45
N ASP A 30 15.60 13.93 -13.57
CA ASP A 30 16.35 14.82 -14.45
C ASP A 30 16.05 14.57 -15.93
N SER A 31 15.87 13.31 -16.34
CA SER A 31 15.53 12.97 -17.72
C SER A 31 14.16 13.54 -18.14
N VAL A 32 13.16 13.48 -17.25
CA VAL A 32 11.83 14.07 -17.48
C VAL A 32 11.91 15.60 -17.58
N ILE A 33 12.73 16.24 -16.75
CA ILE A 33 12.84 17.71 -16.71
C ILE A 33 13.69 18.27 -17.84
N LYS A 34 14.76 17.58 -18.26
CA LYS A 34 15.64 18.04 -19.34
C LYS A 34 14.85 18.30 -20.63
N ASN A 35 13.82 17.49 -20.87
CA ASN A 35 12.90 17.64 -22.01
C ASN A 35 11.94 18.84 -21.88
N LYS A 36 11.91 19.52 -20.72
CA LYS A 36 10.95 20.57 -20.38
C LYS A 36 11.64 21.77 -19.72
N LYS A 37 12.25 22.61 -20.57
CA LYS A 37 12.92 23.84 -20.15
C LYS A 37 12.07 24.63 -19.15
N ASN A 38 12.64 24.84 -17.96
CA ASN A 38 12.08 25.69 -16.88
C ASN A 38 10.71 25.25 -16.33
N ILE A 39 10.33 23.96 -16.41
CA ILE A 39 9.02 23.53 -15.88
C ILE A 39 8.89 23.71 -14.36
N LEU A 40 9.93 23.37 -13.59
CA LEU A 40 9.91 23.50 -12.13
C LEU A 40 9.84 24.95 -11.67
N SER A 41 10.60 25.85 -12.32
CA SER A 41 10.55 27.28 -11.98
C SER A 41 9.19 27.89 -12.33
N LYS A 42 8.61 27.53 -13.49
CA LYS A 42 7.23 27.92 -13.84
C LYS A 42 6.21 27.43 -12.81
N LEU A 43 6.29 26.17 -12.36
CA LEU A 43 5.40 25.63 -11.33
C LEU A 43 5.59 26.36 -9.99
N LYS A 44 6.82 26.67 -9.61
CA LYS A 44 7.13 27.42 -8.38
C LYS A 44 6.54 28.84 -8.42
N ILE A 45 6.68 29.53 -9.54
CA ILE A 45 6.11 30.87 -9.74
C ILE A 45 4.59 30.81 -9.67
N LEU A 46 3.95 29.88 -10.39
CA LEU A 46 2.49 29.72 -10.35
C LEU A 46 1.99 29.46 -8.92
N LEU A 47 2.69 28.60 -8.16
CA LEU A 47 2.35 28.34 -6.76
C LEU A 47 2.46 29.61 -5.90
N ILE A 48 3.59 30.33 -5.97
CA ILE A 48 3.81 31.55 -5.19
C ILE A 48 2.76 32.61 -5.55
N VAL A 49 2.54 32.86 -6.84
CA VAL A 49 1.55 33.84 -7.31
C VAL A 49 0.14 33.46 -6.84
N SER A 50 -0.24 32.19 -6.93
CA SER A 50 -1.55 31.74 -6.46
C SER A 50 -1.74 31.95 -4.96
N ILE A 51 -0.73 31.62 -4.14
CA ILE A 51 -0.78 31.81 -2.68
C ILE A 51 -0.88 33.30 -2.35
N VAL A 52 -0.05 34.15 -2.97
CA VAL A 52 -0.07 35.60 -2.72
C VAL A 52 -1.43 36.20 -3.08
N LEU A 53 -2.00 35.86 -4.24
CA LEU A 53 -3.33 36.35 -4.65
C LEU A 53 -4.44 35.86 -3.71
N LEU A 54 -4.40 34.59 -3.29
CA LEU A 54 -5.40 34.04 -2.36
C LEU A 54 -5.32 34.71 -0.98
N VAL A 55 -4.10 34.96 -0.46
CA VAL A 55 -3.91 35.64 0.82
C VAL A 55 -4.34 37.11 0.74
N LEU A 56 -3.91 37.85 -0.29
CA LEU A 56 -4.28 39.26 -0.45
C LEU A 56 -5.79 39.42 -0.69
N GLY A 57 -6.38 38.60 -1.56
CA GLY A 57 -7.82 38.60 -1.81
C GLY A 57 -8.62 38.17 -0.59
N GLY A 58 -8.14 37.18 0.18
CA GLY A 58 -8.76 36.75 1.44
C GLY A 58 -8.76 37.84 2.51
N ILE A 59 -7.62 38.51 2.72
CA ILE A 59 -7.52 39.65 3.64
C ILE A 59 -8.45 40.79 3.19
N GLY A 60 -8.45 41.11 1.89
CA GLY A 60 -9.32 42.14 1.31
C GLY A 60 -10.81 41.84 1.50
N LEU A 61 -11.21 40.58 1.33
CA LEU A 61 -12.58 40.12 1.57
C LEU A 61 -12.98 40.28 3.04
N ILE A 62 -12.13 39.84 3.97
CA ILE A 62 -12.40 39.95 5.42
C ILE A 62 -12.55 41.42 5.83
N LEU A 63 -11.63 42.29 5.40
CA LEU A 63 -11.69 43.72 5.72
C LEU A 63 -12.93 44.37 5.11
N SER A 64 -13.21 44.14 3.83
CA SER A 64 -14.34 44.76 3.15
C SER A 64 -15.68 44.28 3.74
N PHE A 65 -15.77 43.00 4.15
CA PHE A 65 -16.94 42.45 4.82
C PHE A 65 -17.16 43.07 6.21
N PHE A 66 -16.08 43.22 7.00
CA PHE A 66 -16.15 43.88 8.31
C PHE A 66 -16.63 45.34 8.19
N PHE A 67 -16.11 46.10 7.24
CA PHE A 67 -16.55 47.47 6.99
C PHE A 67 -17.99 47.52 6.49
N PHE A 68 -18.40 46.58 5.64
CA PHE A 68 -19.78 46.48 5.13
C PHE A 68 -20.81 46.33 6.25
N ILE A 69 -20.51 45.47 7.23
CA ILE A 69 -21.36 45.30 8.43
C ILE A 69 -21.39 46.59 9.27
N LYS A 70 -20.23 47.23 9.47
CA LYS A 70 -20.12 48.40 10.37
C LYS A 70 -20.77 49.68 9.83
N THR A 71 -20.80 49.89 8.52
CA THR A 71 -21.19 51.19 7.90
C THR A 71 -22.57 51.20 7.25
N ASN A 72 -23.38 50.15 7.43
CA ASN A 72 -24.75 50.07 6.95
C ASN A 72 -24.88 50.28 5.43
N SER A 73 -24.30 49.33 4.69
CA SER A 73 -24.50 48.90 3.28
C SER A 73 -24.58 49.90 2.10
N LYS A 74 -24.67 51.22 2.31
CA LYS A 74 -24.85 52.21 1.20
C LYS A 74 -23.55 52.79 0.66
N ASN A 75 -22.39 52.42 1.21
CA ASN A 75 -21.11 52.92 0.75
C ASN A 75 -20.61 52.13 -0.49
N THR A 76 -20.70 52.76 -1.65
CA THR A 76 -20.28 52.21 -2.95
C THR A 76 -18.81 51.80 -2.98
N ALA A 77 -17.93 52.46 -2.22
CA ALA A 77 -16.51 52.13 -2.15
C ALA A 77 -16.26 50.78 -1.46
N ILE A 78 -17.03 50.46 -0.41
CA ILE A 78 -16.92 49.19 0.30
C ILE A 78 -17.41 48.04 -0.58
N PHE A 79 -18.50 48.26 -1.31
CA PHE A 79 -19.02 47.30 -2.27
C PHE A 79 -18.03 47.04 -3.42
N ALA A 80 -17.40 48.09 -3.96
CA ALA A 80 -16.33 47.95 -4.96
C ALA A 80 -15.12 47.17 -4.40
N GLY A 81 -14.73 47.41 -3.14
CA GLY A 81 -13.67 46.68 -2.47
C GLY A 81 -13.95 45.17 -2.33
N LEU A 82 -15.20 44.80 -2.03
CA LEU A 82 -15.66 43.40 -2.01
C LEU A 82 -15.52 42.75 -3.39
N ILE A 83 -15.98 43.42 -4.46
CA ILE A 83 -15.89 42.91 -5.82
C ILE A 83 -14.42 42.71 -6.24
N ILE A 84 -13.57 43.71 -6.01
CA ILE A 84 -12.15 43.63 -6.36
C ILE A 84 -11.48 42.47 -5.61
N SER A 85 -11.74 42.33 -4.31
CA SER A 85 -11.17 41.26 -3.50
C SER A 85 -11.66 39.88 -3.95
N ALA A 86 -12.93 39.76 -4.33
CA ALA A 86 -13.49 38.54 -4.91
C ALA A 86 -12.84 38.18 -6.26
N ILE A 87 -12.60 39.17 -7.13
CA ILE A 87 -11.91 38.97 -8.41
C ILE A 87 -10.47 38.49 -8.17
N VAL A 88 -9.73 39.13 -7.26
CA VAL A 88 -8.35 38.75 -6.92
C VAL A 88 -8.29 37.30 -6.40
N THR A 89 -9.17 36.92 -5.48
CA THR A 89 -9.29 35.54 -4.99
C THR A 89 -9.67 34.56 -6.11
N GLY A 90 -10.58 34.97 -7.00
CA GLY A 90 -10.98 34.18 -8.17
C GLY A 90 -9.81 33.91 -9.12
N ILE A 91 -9.02 34.93 -9.45
CA ILE A 91 -7.79 34.78 -10.25
C ILE A 91 -6.80 33.86 -9.53
N GLY A 92 -6.58 34.04 -8.23
CA GLY A 92 -5.72 33.16 -7.42
C GLY A 92 -6.13 31.69 -7.51
N SER A 93 -7.44 31.42 -7.45
CA SER A 93 -8.01 30.07 -7.56
C SER A 93 -7.82 29.46 -8.95
N ILE A 94 -7.96 30.26 -10.01
CA ILE A 94 -7.69 29.83 -11.40
C ILE A 94 -6.21 29.49 -11.57
N VAL A 95 -5.31 30.36 -11.10
CA VAL A 95 -3.85 30.12 -11.17
C VAL A 95 -3.46 28.86 -10.39
N LEU A 96 -4.06 28.64 -9.21
CA LEU A 96 -3.84 27.41 -8.43
C LEU A 96 -4.32 26.17 -9.19
N SER A 97 -5.48 26.23 -9.82
CA SER A 97 -6.02 25.13 -10.63
C SER A 97 -5.09 24.78 -11.80
N VAL A 98 -4.53 25.79 -12.48
CA VAL A 98 -3.53 25.60 -13.54
C VAL A 98 -2.25 24.97 -13.00
N PHE A 99 -1.78 25.39 -11.82
CA PHE A 99 -0.64 24.77 -11.13
C PHE A 99 -0.90 23.28 -10.84
N LEU A 100 -2.04 22.95 -10.23
CA LEU A 100 -2.41 21.58 -9.89
C LEU A 100 -2.49 20.69 -11.14
N GLY A 101 -3.09 21.19 -12.22
CA GLY A 101 -3.18 20.48 -13.50
C GLY A 101 -1.81 20.19 -14.13
N LYS A 102 -0.92 21.20 -14.19
CA LYS A 102 0.44 21.00 -14.74
C LYS A 102 1.28 20.07 -13.88
N ARG A 103 1.15 20.17 -12.55
CA ARG A 103 1.83 19.29 -11.61
C ARG A 103 1.37 17.83 -11.74
N LYS A 104 0.06 17.59 -11.83
CA LYS A 104 -0.49 16.24 -12.04
C LYS A 104 0.06 15.61 -13.33
N LYS A 105 0.17 16.39 -14.42
CA LYS A 105 0.80 15.92 -15.67
C LYS A 105 2.27 15.54 -15.49
N LEU A 106 3.06 16.40 -14.85
CA LEU A 106 4.47 16.11 -14.54
C LEU A 106 4.63 14.83 -13.73
N PHE A 107 3.81 14.65 -12.69
CA PHE A 107 3.87 13.46 -11.83
C PHE A 107 3.41 12.19 -12.53
N LYS A 108 2.43 12.28 -13.43
CA LYS A 108 2.02 11.14 -14.26
C LYS A 108 3.15 10.67 -15.17
N GLU A 109 3.87 11.61 -15.80
CA GLU A 109 5.03 11.28 -16.63
C GLU A 109 6.20 10.74 -15.81
N LEU A 110 6.50 11.36 -14.67
CA LEU A 110 7.54 10.88 -13.77
C LEU A 110 7.23 9.47 -13.28
N LYS A 111 5.98 9.21 -12.86
CA LYS A 111 5.54 7.87 -12.46
C LYS A 111 5.74 6.87 -13.60
N HIS A 112 5.34 7.23 -14.82
CA HIS A 112 5.54 6.38 -16.00
C HIS A 112 7.02 6.06 -16.28
N VAL A 113 7.93 7.02 -16.10
CA VAL A 113 9.38 6.76 -16.26
C VAL A 113 9.90 5.87 -15.13
N LEU A 114 9.53 6.14 -13.88
CA LEU A 114 9.95 5.33 -12.74
C LEU A 114 9.37 3.91 -12.77
N ASP A 115 8.15 3.72 -13.27
CA ASP A 115 7.54 2.40 -13.45
C ASP A 115 8.36 1.55 -14.46
N LYS A 116 8.95 2.18 -15.48
CA LYS A 116 9.86 1.52 -16.44
C LYS A 116 11.20 1.14 -15.83
N GLU A 117 11.65 1.85 -14.79
CA GLU A 117 12.89 1.53 -14.08
C GLU A 117 12.80 0.25 -13.24
N LYS A 118 11.60 -0.35 -13.10
CA LYS A 118 11.37 -1.58 -12.34
C LYS A 118 11.97 -1.51 -10.93
N LEU A 119 11.71 -0.41 -10.22
CA LEU A 119 12.39 -0.10 -8.95
C LEU A 119 12.09 -1.13 -7.85
N PHE A 120 10.87 -1.65 -7.79
CA PHE A 120 10.51 -2.72 -6.85
C PHE A 120 11.27 -4.02 -7.16
N ASP A 121 11.39 -4.39 -8.43
CA ASP A 121 12.14 -5.58 -8.87
C ASP A 121 13.60 -5.48 -8.42
N LYS A 122 14.24 -4.33 -8.69
CA LYS A 122 15.61 -4.03 -8.22
C LYS A 122 15.72 -4.07 -6.70
N ALA A 123 14.69 -3.65 -5.97
CA ALA A 123 14.69 -3.67 -4.51
C ALA A 123 14.55 -5.09 -3.95
N PHE A 124 13.73 -5.93 -4.58
CA PHE A 124 13.59 -7.35 -4.25
C PHE A 124 14.90 -8.11 -4.45
N GLU A 125 15.63 -7.84 -5.54
CA GLU A 125 16.93 -8.45 -5.79
C GLU A 125 17.93 -8.19 -4.65
N LYS A 126 17.91 -6.99 -4.06
CA LYS A 126 18.75 -6.63 -2.89
C LYS A 126 18.40 -7.41 -1.63
N LEU A 127 17.23 -8.05 -1.59
CA LEU A 127 16.78 -8.95 -0.53
C LEU A 127 16.88 -10.43 -0.93
N SER A 128 17.60 -10.71 -2.03
CA SER A 128 17.76 -12.06 -2.61
C SER A 128 16.44 -12.67 -3.11
N TYR A 129 15.47 -11.84 -3.48
CA TYR A 129 14.23 -12.27 -4.11
C TYR A 129 14.27 -11.95 -5.60
N LYS A 130 13.71 -12.83 -6.42
CA LYS A 130 13.65 -12.64 -7.86
C LYS A 130 12.25 -12.23 -8.26
N ALA A 131 12.07 -10.97 -8.66
CA ALA A 131 10.84 -10.55 -9.31
C ALA A 131 10.73 -11.24 -10.68
N ILE A 132 9.53 -11.74 -10.99
CA ILE A 132 9.24 -12.46 -12.23
C ILE A 132 8.35 -11.60 -13.12
N ASP A 133 8.77 -11.38 -14.35
CA ASP A 133 7.99 -10.67 -15.35
C ASP A 133 7.16 -11.70 -16.14
N PRO A 134 5.81 -11.66 -16.07
CA PRO A 134 4.97 -12.63 -16.75
C PRO A 134 5.07 -12.54 -18.28
N ASN A 135 5.59 -11.43 -18.81
CA ASN A 135 5.74 -11.21 -20.25
C ASN A 135 7.13 -11.62 -20.78
N ASP A 136 8.05 -12.02 -19.90
CA ASP A 136 9.40 -12.44 -20.29
C ASP A 136 9.41 -13.93 -20.69
N PRO A 137 9.68 -14.26 -21.97
CA PRO A 137 9.72 -15.63 -22.46
C PRO A 137 10.76 -16.50 -21.75
N GLU A 138 11.88 -15.94 -21.30
CA GLU A 138 12.93 -16.67 -20.59
C GLU A 138 12.47 -17.09 -19.18
N GLN A 139 11.49 -16.37 -18.63
CA GLN A 139 10.91 -16.64 -17.32
C GLN A 139 9.60 -17.43 -17.40
N ALA A 140 9.14 -17.77 -18.61
CA ALA A 140 7.89 -18.50 -18.83
C ALA A 140 7.84 -19.85 -18.09
N GLN A 141 8.98 -20.54 -17.95
CA GLN A 141 9.08 -21.79 -17.18
C GLN A 141 8.87 -21.57 -15.68
N LEU A 142 9.31 -20.43 -15.14
CA LEU A 142 9.09 -20.09 -13.74
C LEU A 142 7.62 -19.77 -13.48
N LEU A 143 6.91 -19.19 -14.45
CA LEU A 143 5.47 -18.95 -14.36
C LEU A 143 4.66 -20.25 -14.27
N GLU A 144 5.16 -21.37 -14.82
CA GLU A 144 4.48 -22.67 -14.68
C GLU A 144 4.41 -23.13 -13.22
N LYS A 145 5.38 -22.72 -12.39
CA LYS A 145 5.33 -22.93 -10.93
C LYS A 145 4.19 -22.17 -10.25
N PHE A 146 3.59 -21.16 -10.90
CA PHE A 146 2.42 -20.44 -10.39
C PHE A 146 1.10 -21.02 -10.95
N LYS A 147 1.13 -21.64 -12.14
CA LYS A 147 -0.05 -22.15 -12.86
C LYS A 147 -0.77 -23.34 -12.21
N GLN A 148 -0.24 -23.96 -11.15
CA GLN A 148 -0.99 -25.00 -10.40
C GLN A 148 -2.17 -24.44 -9.56
N GLY A 149 -2.41 -23.13 -9.58
CA GLY A 149 -3.58 -22.51 -8.93
C GLY A 149 -3.88 -21.07 -9.38
N TYR A 150 -3.29 -20.60 -10.49
CA TYR A 150 -3.41 -19.22 -10.97
C TYR A 150 -4.01 -19.16 -12.38
N ASP A 151 -5.17 -18.50 -12.52
CA ASP A 151 -5.75 -18.20 -13.82
C ASP A 151 -5.14 -16.91 -14.40
N LYS A 152 -4.28 -17.07 -15.41
CA LYS A 152 -3.69 -15.96 -16.17
C LYS A 152 -4.71 -15.03 -16.86
N ASN A 153 -5.96 -15.47 -17.02
CA ASN A 153 -7.02 -14.71 -17.66
C ASN A 153 -7.84 -13.88 -16.66
N ARG A 154 -7.61 -14.06 -15.34
CA ARG A 154 -8.16 -13.22 -14.29
C ARG A 154 -7.10 -12.22 -13.88
N ASP A 155 -7.42 -10.93 -13.94
CA ASP A 155 -6.60 -9.85 -13.37
C ASP A 155 -6.61 -9.88 -11.81
N CYS A 156 -6.90 -11.02 -11.20
CA CYS A 156 -7.06 -11.20 -9.76
C CYS A 156 -6.71 -12.63 -9.30
N LEU A 157 -6.27 -12.77 -8.05
CA LEU A 157 -6.21 -14.07 -7.38
C LEU A 157 -7.63 -14.67 -7.26
N ASP A 158 -7.78 -15.96 -7.50
CA ASP A 158 -9.08 -16.65 -7.59
C ASP A 158 -9.96 -16.52 -6.33
N TRP A 159 -9.39 -16.08 -5.21
CA TRP A 159 -10.01 -15.95 -3.90
C TRP A 159 -10.17 -14.50 -3.41
N VAL A 160 -9.89 -13.49 -4.23
CA VAL A 160 -10.07 -12.06 -3.88
C VAL A 160 -11.50 -11.78 -3.38
N ASP A 161 -12.51 -12.35 -4.01
CA ASP A 161 -13.93 -12.15 -3.63
C ASP A 161 -14.31 -12.78 -2.29
N HIS A 162 -13.40 -13.54 -1.66
CA HIS A 162 -13.61 -14.17 -0.35
C HIS A 162 -12.93 -13.40 0.80
N ILE A 163 -12.29 -12.25 0.52
CA ILE A 163 -11.76 -11.34 1.54
C ILE A 163 -12.85 -10.62 2.33
N PRO A 164 -13.97 -10.16 1.73
CA PRO A 164 -15.09 -9.61 2.49
C PRO A 164 -15.48 -10.48 3.68
N GLY A 165 -15.73 -9.85 4.83
CA GLY A 165 -15.89 -10.51 6.12
C GLY A 165 -14.63 -10.47 7.00
N ALA A 166 -13.53 -9.93 6.50
CA ALA A 166 -12.42 -9.49 7.35
C ALA A 166 -12.86 -8.36 8.27
N TYR A 167 -12.26 -8.21 9.47
CA TYR A 167 -12.78 -7.25 10.46
C TYR A 167 -12.89 -5.80 9.93
N TRP A 168 -12.07 -5.42 8.94
CA TRP A 168 -12.03 -4.07 8.35
C TRP A 168 -12.69 -3.97 6.98
N ILE A 169 -13.01 -5.09 6.34
CA ILE A 169 -13.72 -5.14 5.04
C ILE A 169 -14.99 -5.95 5.28
N PRO A 170 -16.16 -5.29 5.33
CA PRO A 170 -17.39 -5.98 5.66
C PRO A 170 -17.79 -6.98 4.58
N SER A 171 -18.65 -7.94 4.93
CA SER A 171 -19.06 -9.04 4.03
C SER A 171 -19.83 -8.60 2.79
N ASP A 172 -20.37 -7.38 2.79
CA ASP A 172 -21.11 -6.78 1.68
C ASP A 172 -20.23 -5.89 0.77
N ALA A 173 -18.92 -5.82 1.04
CA ALA A 173 -18.00 -5.09 0.21
C ALA A 173 -17.75 -5.80 -1.12
N ASN A 174 -17.59 -5.01 -2.18
CA ASN A 174 -17.25 -5.49 -3.52
C ASN A 174 -15.85 -5.05 -3.90
N VAL A 175 -15.22 -5.78 -4.83
CA VAL A 175 -13.97 -5.36 -5.45
C VAL A 175 -14.25 -4.14 -6.32
N ASP A 176 -13.55 -3.03 -6.05
CA ASP A 176 -13.67 -1.79 -6.81
C ASP A 176 -12.54 -1.63 -7.83
N SER A 177 -11.32 -1.99 -7.45
CA SER A 177 -10.19 -2.03 -8.37
C SER A 177 -9.10 -2.97 -7.88
N THR A 178 -8.42 -3.63 -8.82
CA THR A 178 -7.24 -4.46 -8.55
C THR A 178 -5.97 -3.72 -8.99
N GLY A 179 -4.93 -3.81 -8.15
CA GLY A 179 -3.59 -3.32 -8.46
C GLY A 179 -2.82 -4.30 -9.35
N LYS A 180 -1.61 -3.91 -9.72
CA LYS A 180 -0.68 -4.77 -10.47
C LYS A 180 -0.37 -6.04 -9.67
N ILE A 181 -0.36 -7.18 -10.35
CA ILE A 181 0.11 -8.45 -9.81
C ILE A 181 1.64 -8.48 -9.88
N TYR A 182 2.27 -8.84 -8.77
CA TYR A 182 3.70 -9.08 -8.69
C TYR A 182 3.95 -10.57 -8.45
N PHE A 183 4.81 -11.15 -9.27
CA PHE A 183 5.32 -12.49 -9.08
C PHE A 183 6.72 -12.40 -8.51
N VAL A 184 6.97 -13.10 -7.42
CA VAL A 184 8.25 -13.08 -6.72
C VAL A 184 8.64 -14.50 -6.37
N MET A 185 9.88 -14.87 -6.64
CA MET A 185 10.47 -16.10 -6.11
C MET A 185 11.30 -15.74 -4.89
N ASP A 186 11.08 -16.44 -3.78
CA ASP A 186 11.93 -16.28 -2.61
C ASP A 186 13.30 -16.98 -2.81
N LYS A 187 14.17 -16.84 -1.81
CA LYS A 187 15.52 -17.45 -1.79
C LYS A 187 15.53 -18.98 -1.92
N ASN A 188 14.40 -19.64 -1.68
CA ASN A 188 14.23 -21.08 -1.72
C ASN A 188 13.47 -21.55 -2.97
N GLU A 189 13.27 -20.66 -3.94
CA GLU A 189 12.46 -20.90 -5.13
C GLU A 189 10.99 -21.24 -4.85
N ASN A 190 10.42 -20.75 -3.74
CA ASN A 190 8.98 -20.77 -3.59
C ASN A 190 8.35 -19.60 -4.37
N PRO A 191 7.32 -19.85 -5.18
CA PRO A 191 6.58 -18.83 -5.90
C PRO A 191 5.64 -18.08 -4.95
N TRP A 192 5.62 -16.76 -5.10
CA TRP A 192 4.72 -15.84 -4.41
C TRP A 192 4.05 -14.87 -5.36
N VAL A 193 2.74 -14.78 -5.28
CA VAL A 193 1.92 -13.79 -5.98
C VAL A 193 1.47 -12.75 -4.98
N ILE A 194 1.62 -11.48 -5.33
CA ILE A 194 1.24 -10.34 -4.50
C ILE A 194 0.32 -9.44 -5.29
N GLN A 195 -0.79 -9.02 -4.69
CA GLN A 195 -1.69 -8.04 -5.29
C GLN A 195 -2.34 -7.16 -4.23
N THR A 196 -2.34 -5.85 -4.45
CA THR A 196 -3.16 -4.93 -3.66
C THR A 196 -4.53 -4.77 -4.31
N VAL A 197 -5.60 -4.88 -3.52
CA VAL A 197 -6.99 -4.78 -3.97
C VAL A 197 -7.72 -3.72 -3.16
N ARG A 198 -8.47 -2.86 -3.85
CA ARG A 198 -9.36 -1.87 -3.24
C ARG A 198 -10.78 -2.41 -3.21
N TYR A 199 -11.38 -2.37 -2.04
CA TYR A 199 -12.78 -2.74 -1.81
C TYR A 199 -13.62 -1.50 -1.61
N HIS A 200 -14.88 -1.57 -2.04
CA HIS A 200 -15.88 -0.53 -1.90
C HIS A 200 -17.14 -1.09 -1.25
N TRP A 201 -17.71 -0.33 -0.32
CA TRP A 201 -19.04 -0.57 0.20
C TRP A 201 -19.73 0.75 0.52
N VAL A 202 -21.02 0.65 0.78
CA VAL A 202 -21.88 1.80 1.03
C VAL A 202 -22.49 1.68 2.42
N ARG A 203 -22.57 2.80 3.14
CA ARG A 203 -23.28 2.90 4.42
C ARG A 203 -24.27 4.04 4.36
N GLU A 204 -25.46 3.82 4.89
CA GLU A 204 -26.43 4.88 5.11
C GLU A 204 -26.11 5.55 6.45
N GLU A 205 -25.90 6.86 6.43
CA GLU A 205 -25.79 7.68 7.63
C GLU A 205 -27.07 8.50 7.75
N ARG A 206 -27.70 8.46 8.93
CA ARG A 206 -28.87 9.28 9.23
C ARG A 206 -28.43 10.44 10.11
N ASP A 207 -28.70 11.67 9.68
CA ASP A 207 -28.44 12.84 10.50
C ASP A 207 -29.48 12.98 11.64
N LEU A 208 -29.23 13.91 12.56
CA LEU A 208 -30.15 14.21 13.67
C LEU A 208 -31.53 14.72 13.22
N LYS A 209 -31.68 15.10 11.95
CA LYS A 209 -32.92 15.58 11.33
C LYS A 209 -33.64 14.49 10.53
N GLY A 210 -33.11 13.27 10.50
CA GLY A 210 -33.68 12.14 9.78
C GLY A 210 -33.31 12.07 8.29
N ASN A 211 -32.46 12.97 7.79
CA ASN A 211 -31.99 12.90 6.40
C ASN A 211 -31.03 11.73 6.26
N ILE A 212 -31.18 10.96 5.18
CA ILE A 212 -30.32 9.83 4.85
C ILE A 212 -29.27 10.31 3.85
N THR A 213 -28.00 10.16 4.21
CA THR A 213 -26.88 10.35 3.30
C THR A 213 -26.22 9.01 3.01
N ILE A 214 -25.90 8.81 1.73
CA ILE A 214 -25.21 7.62 1.27
C ILE A 214 -23.71 7.91 1.33
N ARG A 215 -22.99 7.16 2.17
CA ARG A 215 -21.53 7.26 2.30
C ARG A 215 -20.86 6.11 1.57
N HIS A 216 -20.03 6.46 0.58
CA HIS A 216 -19.12 5.52 -0.08
C HIS A 216 -17.86 5.36 0.75
N ILE A 217 -17.48 4.12 1.07
CA ILE A 217 -16.31 3.79 1.87
C ILE A 217 -15.40 2.88 1.05
N TYR A 218 -14.10 3.18 1.11
CA TYR A 218 -13.05 2.43 0.42
C TYR A 218 -11.99 1.99 1.42
N ASP A 219 -11.52 0.76 1.31
CA ASP A 219 -10.37 0.26 2.06
C ASP A 219 -9.59 -0.74 1.21
N TYR A 220 -8.38 -1.07 1.66
CA TYR A 220 -7.43 -1.87 0.91
C TYR A 220 -7.12 -3.18 1.63
N ALA A 221 -6.83 -4.21 0.84
CA ALA A 221 -6.13 -5.40 1.30
C ALA A 221 -4.97 -5.71 0.37
N THR A 222 -3.81 -6.03 0.93
CA THR A 222 -2.72 -6.64 0.16
C THR A 222 -2.78 -8.14 0.37
N LEU A 223 -2.92 -8.85 -0.74
CA LEU A 223 -3.14 -10.29 -0.81
C LEU A 223 -1.87 -10.96 -1.29
N PHE A 224 -1.58 -12.09 -0.67
CA PHE A 224 -0.40 -12.88 -0.91
C PHE A 224 -0.84 -14.32 -1.10
N GLU A 225 -0.38 -14.95 -2.17
CA GLU A 225 -0.57 -16.38 -2.41
C GLU A 225 0.78 -17.01 -2.72
N GLY A 226 1.07 -18.16 -2.14
CA GLY A 226 2.33 -18.85 -2.39
C GLY A 226 2.19 -20.36 -2.27
N ILE A 227 3.22 -21.06 -2.72
CA ILE A 227 3.27 -22.52 -2.66
C ILE A 227 4.62 -22.93 -2.07
N PHE A 228 4.60 -23.71 -0.98
CA PHE A 228 5.82 -24.29 -0.44
C PHE A 228 6.15 -25.60 -1.15
N TYR A 229 7.02 -25.55 -2.16
CA TYR A 229 7.48 -26.76 -2.85
C TYR A 229 8.35 -27.67 -1.97
N SER A 230 8.99 -27.09 -0.95
CA SER A 230 9.83 -27.84 -0.01
C SER A 230 9.02 -28.72 0.95
N LEU A 231 7.72 -28.48 1.10
CA LEU A 231 6.87 -29.28 1.98
C LEU A 231 6.38 -30.54 1.25
N PRO A 232 6.33 -31.71 1.89
CA PRO A 232 5.59 -32.84 1.34
C PRO A 232 4.09 -32.47 1.25
N LYS A 233 3.40 -32.95 0.21
CA LYS A 233 1.93 -32.85 0.14
C LYS A 233 1.31 -33.66 1.28
N SER A 234 1.07 -33.03 2.42
CA SER A 234 0.20 -33.58 3.43
C SER A 234 -1.22 -33.47 2.89
N LYS A 235 -1.95 -34.58 2.77
CA LYS A 235 -3.38 -34.49 2.43
C LYS A 235 -4.15 -33.97 3.64
N ASN A 236 -5.06 -33.02 3.43
CA ASN A 236 -6.04 -32.54 4.40
C ASN A 236 -5.46 -31.79 5.61
N PHE A 237 -4.35 -31.08 5.41
CA PHE A 237 -3.79 -30.23 6.45
C PHE A 237 -4.22 -28.79 6.25
N THR A 238 -4.86 -28.20 7.26
CA THR A 238 -5.26 -26.79 7.22
C THR A 238 -4.81 -26.10 8.51
N LEU A 239 -4.12 -24.98 8.39
CA LEU A 239 -3.72 -24.11 9.48
C LEU A 239 -4.17 -22.67 9.16
N ALA A 240 -4.97 -22.07 10.04
CA ALA A 240 -5.39 -20.68 9.90
C ALA A 240 -4.99 -19.86 11.13
N ILE A 241 -4.35 -18.71 10.93
CA ILE A 241 -3.91 -17.81 12.00
C ILE A 241 -4.27 -16.36 11.68
N GLY A 242 -4.33 -15.53 12.73
CA GLY A 242 -4.68 -14.12 12.65
C GLY A 242 -6.17 -13.86 12.43
N ASN A 243 -6.49 -12.71 11.85
CA ASN A 243 -7.86 -12.28 11.62
C ASN A 243 -8.50 -13.10 10.50
N ARG A 244 -9.72 -13.58 10.74
CA ARG A 244 -10.49 -14.32 9.74
C ARG A 244 -11.03 -13.39 8.65
N CYS A 245 -11.36 -13.99 7.51
CA CYS A 245 -12.08 -13.37 6.39
C CYS A 245 -13.14 -14.37 5.86
N GLY A 246 -13.83 -14.06 4.77
CA GLY A 246 -14.79 -14.97 4.15
C GLY A 246 -14.25 -16.38 3.89
N LEU A 247 -12.97 -16.53 3.53
CA LEU A 247 -12.31 -17.84 3.36
C LEU A 247 -12.23 -18.69 4.63
N THR A 248 -12.13 -18.06 5.79
CA THR A 248 -11.75 -18.72 7.05
C THR A 248 -12.72 -18.46 8.20
N ASN A 249 -13.90 -17.91 7.90
CA ASN A 249 -14.86 -17.48 8.91
C ASN A 249 -15.44 -18.65 9.73
N ASN A 250 -15.51 -19.84 9.13
CA ASN A 250 -15.92 -21.08 9.79
C ASN A 250 -14.80 -21.72 10.64
N LEU A 251 -13.54 -21.32 10.46
CA LEU A 251 -12.36 -21.90 11.13
C LEU A 251 -12.10 -21.24 12.49
N LYS A 252 -12.88 -21.65 13.49
CA LYS A 252 -12.75 -21.15 14.87
C LYS A 252 -11.49 -21.69 15.54
N GLN A 253 -10.86 -20.90 16.41
CA GLN A 253 -9.69 -21.35 17.17
C GLN A 253 -9.96 -22.70 17.86
N ASN A 254 -9.07 -23.68 17.67
CA ASN A 254 -9.18 -25.02 18.26
C ASN A 254 -7.86 -25.56 18.82
N ILE A 255 -6.76 -24.81 18.69
CA ILE A 255 -5.47 -25.12 19.30
C ILE A 255 -5.10 -23.99 20.28
N LYS A 256 -4.44 -24.38 21.37
CA LYS A 256 -3.96 -23.47 22.41
C LYS A 256 -2.47 -23.73 22.61
N TYR A 257 -1.64 -22.74 22.39
CA TYR A 257 -0.20 -22.83 22.53
C TYR A 257 0.27 -22.41 23.93
N GLU A 258 1.55 -22.69 24.22
CA GLU A 258 2.14 -22.35 25.52
C GLU A 258 2.26 -20.83 25.72
N ASN A 259 2.48 -20.08 24.64
CA ASN A 259 2.61 -18.63 24.68
C ASN A 259 1.24 -17.93 24.58
N GLN A 260 0.77 -17.37 25.70
CA GLN A 260 -0.54 -16.70 25.78
C GLN A 260 -0.66 -15.46 24.88
N GLU A 261 0.44 -14.74 24.65
CA GLU A 261 0.45 -13.58 23.74
C GLU A 261 0.23 -14.03 22.29
N PHE A 262 0.91 -15.12 21.90
CA PHE A 262 0.74 -15.74 20.59
C PHE A 262 -0.71 -16.18 20.38
N ASP A 263 -1.28 -16.93 21.33
CA ASP A 263 -2.67 -17.39 21.25
C ASP A 263 -3.67 -16.24 21.09
N LYS A 264 -3.49 -15.16 21.84
CA LYS A 264 -4.37 -14.00 21.80
C LYS A 264 -4.37 -13.30 20.44
N LEU A 265 -3.18 -13.18 19.83
CA LEU A 265 -2.99 -12.47 18.57
C LEU A 265 -3.37 -13.33 17.36
N PHE A 266 -2.97 -14.60 17.36
CA PHE A 266 -3.07 -15.47 16.18
C PHE A 266 -4.29 -16.38 16.19
N LYS A 267 -4.89 -16.68 17.36
CA LYS A 267 -6.14 -17.46 17.46
C LYS A 267 -6.17 -18.65 16.52
N ALA A 268 -5.16 -19.51 16.59
CA ALA A 268 -4.90 -20.49 15.56
C ALA A 268 -6.01 -21.55 15.45
N TYR A 269 -6.33 -21.95 14.22
CA TYR A 269 -7.09 -23.15 13.90
C TYR A 269 -6.17 -24.13 13.19
N CYS A 270 -6.25 -25.42 13.52
CA CYS A 270 -5.54 -26.47 12.82
C CYS A 270 -6.40 -27.72 12.64
N SER A 271 -6.40 -28.35 11.46
CA SER A 271 -7.08 -29.64 11.25
C SER A 271 -6.41 -30.79 12.00
N ASP A 272 -5.12 -30.66 12.32
CA ASP A 272 -4.31 -31.61 13.08
C ASP A 272 -3.53 -30.86 14.18
N SER A 273 -3.97 -30.99 15.42
CA SER A 273 -3.39 -30.24 16.54
C SER A 273 -1.92 -30.61 16.78
N LEU A 274 -1.52 -31.86 16.57
CA LEU A 274 -0.15 -32.32 16.79
C LEU A 274 0.80 -31.63 15.81
N LYS A 275 0.42 -31.61 14.53
CA LYS A 275 1.18 -30.86 13.50
C LYS A 275 1.20 -29.37 13.78
N GLY A 276 0.08 -28.80 14.25
CA GLY A 276 0.01 -27.41 14.67
C GLY A 276 1.03 -27.07 15.77
N HIS A 277 1.22 -27.96 16.75
CA HIS A 277 2.24 -27.83 17.81
C HIS A 277 3.67 -28.01 17.31
N ASN A 278 3.88 -28.89 16.32
CA ASN A 278 5.21 -29.07 15.71
C ASN A 278 5.64 -27.83 14.92
N ILE A 279 4.72 -27.19 14.22
CA ILE A 279 4.99 -25.95 13.47
C ILE A 279 5.31 -24.79 14.42
N TYR A 280 4.47 -24.58 15.43
CA TYR A 280 4.61 -23.47 16.38
C TYR A 280 5.11 -23.95 17.75
N GLN A 281 6.35 -24.43 17.75
CA GLN A 281 7.14 -24.62 18.95
C GLN A 281 7.50 -23.26 19.61
N PRO A 282 8.03 -23.25 20.85
CA PRO A 282 8.36 -22.01 21.56
C PRO A 282 9.17 -20.99 20.73
N TYR A 283 10.22 -21.44 20.06
CA TYR A 283 11.06 -20.56 19.25
C TYR A 283 10.33 -19.95 18.04
N PRO A 284 9.66 -20.72 17.15
CA PRO A 284 8.81 -20.16 16.10
C PRO A 284 7.76 -19.16 16.59
N MET A 285 7.14 -19.41 17.75
CA MET A 285 6.17 -18.47 18.35
C MET A 285 6.82 -17.14 18.73
N GLU A 286 7.98 -17.18 19.39
CA GLU A 286 8.74 -15.99 19.77
C GLU A 286 9.14 -15.17 18.54
N ILE A 287 9.69 -15.82 17.52
CA ILE A 287 10.08 -15.16 16.26
C ILE A 287 8.87 -14.52 15.56
N THR A 288 7.73 -15.22 15.52
CA THR A 288 6.48 -14.69 14.93
C THR A 288 6.00 -13.45 15.70
N LEU A 289 6.04 -13.48 17.03
CA LEU A 289 5.67 -12.35 17.88
C LEU A 289 6.62 -11.15 17.71
N GLU A 290 7.93 -11.40 17.69
CA GLU A 290 8.94 -10.36 17.42
C GLU A 290 8.69 -9.69 16.06
N HIS A 291 8.46 -10.50 15.02
CA HIS A 291 8.12 -9.99 13.70
C HIS A 291 6.89 -9.11 13.72
N CYS A 292 5.79 -9.58 14.32
CA CYS A 292 4.57 -8.80 14.39
C CYS A 292 4.77 -7.49 15.17
N LYS A 293 5.57 -7.49 16.25
CA LYS A 293 5.85 -6.28 17.04
C LYS A 293 6.66 -5.24 16.26
N GLN A 294 7.68 -5.67 15.51
CA GLN A 294 8.55 -4.78 14.73
C GLN A 294 7.80 -4.02 13.64
N ASN A 295 6.75 -4.62 13.05
CA ASN A 295 6.05 -4.06 11.90
C ASN A 295 4.58 -3.69 12.13
N LYS A 296 4.14 -3.53 13.40
CA LYS A 296 2.83 -2.93 13.74
C LYS A 296 2.63 -1.54 13.10
N SER A 297 3.72 -0.85 12.78
CA SER A 297 3.71 0.45 12.09
C SER A 297 3.34 0.35 10.61
N TYR A 298 3.39 -0.81 9.98
CA TYR A 298 3.16 -0.99 8.53
C TYR A 298 1.92 -1.85 8.26
N VAL A 299 1.65 -2.84 9.12
CA VAL A 299 0.51 -3.75 9.00
C VAL A 299 -0.48 -3.51 10.14
N LYS A 300 -1.71 -3.11 9.81
CA LYS A 300 -2.79 -2.94 10.80
C LYS A 300 -3.49 -4.25 11.17
N SER A 301 -3.44 -5.22 10.28
CA SER A 301 -4.14 -6.49 10.37
C SER A 301 -3.47 -7.53 9.53
N PHE A 302 -3.45 -8.77 10.01
CA PHE A 302 -2.90 -9.92 9.32
C PHE A 302 -3.84 -11.12 9.51
N GLY A 303 -4.01 -11.90 8.45
CA GLY A 303 -4.62 -13.22 8.49
C GLY A 303 -3.97 -14.12 7.45
N MET A 304 -3.90 -15.40 7.75
CA MET A 304 -3.25 -16.41 6.92
C MET A 304 -4.01 -17.73 6.99
N LEU A 305 -4.08 -18.41 5.85
CA LEU A 305 -4.54 -19.76 5.67
C LEU A 305 -3.44 -20.54 4.95
N LEU A 306 -2.95 -21.60 5.56
CA LEU A 306 -2.14 -22.63 4.93
C LEU A 306 -3.05 -23.84 4.71
N ASP A 307 -3.24 -24.22 3.46
CA ASP A 307 -4.02 -25.37 3.05
C ASP A 307 -3.13 -26.29 2.22
N ASP A 308 -2.75 -27.41 2.83
CA ASP A 308 -1.67 -28.29 2.44
C ASP A 308 -0.35 -27.53 2.21
N GLN A 309 -0.02 -27.22 0.95
CA GLN A 309 1.19 -26.45 0.57
C GLN A 309 0.88 -25.00 0.20
N ASN A 310 -0.40 -24.68 0.00
CA ASN A 310 -0.83 -23.39 -0.51
C ASN A 310 -1.05 -22.43 0.64
N ILE A 311 -0.39 -21.29 0.58
CA ILE A 311 -0.55 -20.24 1.57
C ILE A 311 -1.31 -19.07 0.96
N LYS A 312 -2.34 -18.62 1.66
CA LYS A 312 -3.15 -17.44 1.32
C LYS A 312 -3.08 -16.50 2.51
N CYS A 313 -2.64 -15.28 2.29
CA CYS A 313 -2.47 -14.28 3.34
C CYS A 313 -3.09 -12.95 2.91
N TRP A 314 -3.80 -12.31 3.83
CA TRP A 314 -4.43 -11.01 3.62
C TRP A 314 -4.02 -10.05 4.72
N VAL A 315 -3.65 -8.85 4.29
CA VAL A 315 -3.08 -7.83 5.15
C VAL A 315 -3.84 -6.53 4.95
N ARG A 316 -4.12 -5.80 6.04
CA ARG A 316 -4.58 -4.40 5.95
C ARG A 316 -3.35 -3.50 5.90
N PRO A 317 -2.98 -2.95 4.74
CA PRO A 317 -1.85 -2.05 4.66
C PRO A 317 -2.22 -0.67 5.25
N ARG A 318 -1.22 0.17 5.55
CA ARG A 318 -1.46 1.59 5.87
C ARG A 318 -1.62 2.48 4.63
N GLY A 319 -1.19 2.01 3.46
CA GLY A 319 -1.28 2.67 2.16
C GLY A 319 -1.34 1.65 1.02
N SER A 320 -1.13 2.06 -0.22
CA SER A 320 -0.88 1.11 -1.31
C SER A 320 0.48 0.44 -1.09
N ILE A 321 0.57 -0.88 -1.30
CA ILE A 321 1.85 -1.61 -1.28
C ILE A 321 2.26 -1.90 -2.72
N LEU A 322 3.54 -1.68 -3.03
CA LEU A 322 4.17 -1.87 -4.35
C LEU A 322 3.59 -0.94 -5.43
N GLU A 323 3.22 0.28 -5.04
CA GLU A 323 2.82 1.34 -5.96
C GLU A 323 3.63 2.60 -5.65
N ILE A 324 4.26 3.20 -6.68
CA ILE A 324 5.04 4.42 -6.45
C ILE A 324 4.10 5.57 -6.07
N ASP A 325 4.26 6.07 -4.84
CA ASP A 325 3.52 7.18 -4.29
C ASP A 325 4.24 8.53 -4.51
N MET A 326 3.54 9.41 -5.22
CA MET A 326 4.02 10.76 -5.50
C MET A 326 3.59 11.70 -4.37
N PRO A 327 4.51 12.52 -3.82
CA PRO A 327 4.17 13.37 -2.68
C PRO A 327 3.14 14.44 -3.06
N SER A 328 2.04 14.53 -2.31
CA SER A 328 0.89 15.38 -2.61
C SER A 328 1.10 16.88 -2.39
N ASN A 329 2.17 17.32 -1.71
CA ASN A 329 2.35 18.74 -1.32
C ASN A 329 3.71 19.38 -1.67
N THR A 330 4.49 18.83 -2.61
CA THR A 330 5.80 19.40 -2.97
C THR A 330 6.08 19.30 -4.47
N ILE A 331 6.93 20.20 -4.96
CA ILE A 331 7.56 20.17 -6.29
C ILE A 331 9.10 20.22 -6.20
N ASN A 332 9.64 20.21 -4.98
CA ASN A 332 11.09 20.19 -4.75
C ASN A 332 11.63 18.80 -5.06
N LYS A 333 12.66 18.74 -5.91
CA LYS A 333 13.30 17.49 -6.36
C LYS A 333 13.72 16.61 -5.19
N ASP A 334 14.50 17.13 -4.26
CA ASP A 334 15.08 16.33 -3.17
C ASP A 334 14.00 15.72 -2.28
N LYS A 335 12.92 16.47 -2.02
CA LYS A 335 11.75 15.97 -1.29
C LYS A 335 11.03 14.87 -2.07
N ILE A 336 10.88 15.03 -3.39
CA ILE A 336 10.27 14.00 -4.25
C ILE A 336 11.10 12.73 -4.25
N VAL A 337 12.40 12.85 -4.55
CA VAL A 337 13.34 11.72 -4.56
C VAL A 337 13.32 11.01 -3.22
N LYS A 338 13.41 11.76 -2.10
CA LYS A 338 13.37 11.17 -0.76
C LYS A 338 12.06 10.43 -0.48
N THR A 339 10.91 11.01 -0.82
CA THR A 339 9.61 10.36 -0.61
C THR A 339 9.51 9.07 -1.44
N VAL A 340 9.84 9.12 -2.72
CA VAL A 340 9.78 7.95 -3.62
C VAL A 340 10.74 6.85 -3.17
N CYS A 341 11.99 7.18 -2.82
CA CYS A 341 12.92 6.15 -2.34
C CYS A 341 12.47 5.53 -1.02
N LYS A 342 11.92 6.34 -0.11
CA LYS A 342 11.39 5.86 1.17
C LYS A 342 10.25 4.88 0.93
N ASP A 343 9.30 5.26 0.07
CA ASP A 343 8.16 4.46 -0.35
C ASP A 343 8.58 3.09 -0.91
N ILE A 344 9.47 3.09 -1.91
CA ILE A 344 9.98 1.85 -2.53
C ILE A 344 10.64 0.92 -1.50
N LEU A 345 11.51 1.46 -0.64
CA LEU A 345 12.23 0.65 0.34
C LEU A 345 11.31 0.15 1.46
N GLU A 346 10.36 0.96 1.92
CA GLU A 346 9.40 0.56 2.96
C GLU A 346 8.45 -0.53 2.46
N ASP A 347 7.93 -0.38 1.24
CA ASP A 347 7.01 -1.36 0.65
C ASP A 347 7.70 -2.68 0.36
N THR A 348 8.88 -2.64 -0.27
CA THR A 348 9.67 -3.86 -0.55
C THR A 348 10.03 -4.57 0.74
N TYR A 349 10.45 -3.83 1.77
CA TYR A 349 10.78 -4.40 3.05
C TYR A 349 9.55 -4.98 3.76
N SER A 350 8.39 -4.34 3.65
CA SER A 350 7.12 -4.84 4.20
C SER A 350 6.75 -6.20 3.61
N VAL A 351 6.94 -6.37 2.30
CA VAL A 351 6.76 -7.66 1.62
C VAL A 351 7.78 -8.70 2.10
N TYR A 352 9.05 -8.34 2.15
CA TYR A 352 10.12 -9.23 2.63
C TYR A 352 9.89 -9.72 4.06
N TRP A 353 9.47 -8.79 4.92
CA TRP A 353 9.11 -9.12 6.28
C TRP A 353 7.92 -10.09 6.32
N LEU A 354 6.90 -9.86 5.50
CA LEU A 354 5.74 -10.74 5.47
C LEU A 354 6.13 -12.14 4.98
N PHE A 355 6.97 -12.27 3.95
CA PHE A 355 7.47 -13.57 3.51
C PHE A 355 8.28 -14.27 4.61
N SER A 356 9.05 -13.52 5.39
CA SER A 356 9.77 -14.07 6.54
C SER A 356 8.82 -14.62 7.61
N LEU A 357 7.65 -13.99 7.80
CA LEU A 357 6.60 -14.49 8.69
C LEU A 357 5.90 -15.73 8.11
N LEU A 358 5.53 -15.67 6.83
CA LEU A 358 4.75 -16.68 6.13
C LEU A 358 5.52 -17.98 5.91
N THR A 359 6.84 -17.90 5.79
CA THR A 359 7.72 -19.07 5.61
C THR A 359 7.94 -19.88 6.88
N ILE A 360 7.62 -19.34 8.07
CA ILE A 360 7.78 -20.06 9.36
C ILE A 360 7.05 -21.42 9.32
N PRO A 361 5.74 -21.49 9.01
CA PRO A 361 5.06 -22.77 8.84
C PRO A 361 5.74 -23.76 7.89
N GLY A 362 6.34 -23.26 6.80
CA GLY A 362 6.97 -24.09 5.78
C GLY A 362 8.32 -24.69 6.18
N TYR A 363 8.96 -24.21 7.24
CA TYR A 363 10.25 -24.74 7.71
C TYR A 363 10.13 -25.76 8.85
N PHE A 364 8.99 -25.81 9.53
CA PHE A 364 8.78 -26.59 10.76
C PHE A 364 7.70 -27.68 10.64
N ASN A 365 7.23 -27.97 9.42
CA ASN A 365 6.28 -29.05 9.14
C ASN A 365 6.99 -30.35 8.73
#